data_AF-A0A9D2MH24-F1
#
_entry.id   AF-A0A9D2MH24-F1
#
_cell.length_a   1.000
_cell.length_b   1.000
_cell.length_c   1.000
_cell.angle_alpha   90.00
_cell.angle_beta   90.00
_cell.angle_gamma   90.00
#
_symmetry.space_group_name_H-M   'P 1'
#
loop_
_entity.id
_entity.type
_entity.pdbx_description
1 polymer ?
#
loop_
_entity_poly.entity_id
_entity_poly.type
_entity_poly.pdbx_seq_one_letter_code
_entity_poly.pdbx_strand_id
1 'polypeptide(L)'
;MKLKKIASLMLAGIMAVSMLAACGEGTGNNNGGANSEPTAPTSTTTTDLYSKLDKDNQKNISPLADTDLDSALAAAVDRIGTIPVAYGYALSDDLVTVKTNGIDGDILSGVGVDMGEMGGKIYNSLLDAAKILSDKLEPVNPVLNPDAIVRQLQAHPKGDASAVAFFMINGTTGIDSALNEVAEELDTIVASLPLDSDENGKNYMYKYTLSASVDSKTIDLLGTMTANYIAVKIDRTTVQR
;
A
#
# COMPACT_ATOMS: atom_id res chain seq x y z
N MET A 1 24.28 -32.62 39.49
CA MET A 1 24.38 -31.85 38.23
C MET A 1 23.00 -31.86 37.58
N LYS A 2 22.25 -30.75 37.62
CA LYS A 2 22.19 -29.70 36.59
C LYS A 2 21.83 -30.24 35.20
N LEU A 3 20.56 -30.53 34.98
CA LEU A 3 19.95 -30.58 33.65
C LEU A 3 19.26 -29.24 33.41
N LYS A 4 19.79 -28.51 32.43
CA LYS A 4 19.48 -27.14 32.07
C LYS A 4 18.09 -27.11 31.41
N LYS A 5 17.14 -26.40 32.02
CA LYS A 5 15.82 -26.13 31.45
C LYS A 5 15.85 -24.77 30.74
N ILE A 6 15.45 -24.82 29.47
CA ILE A 6 14.70 -23.82 28.70
C ILE A 6 15.38 -22.45 28.60
N ALA A 7 16.01 -22.23 27.45
CA ALA A 7 16.37 -20.91 26.97
C ALA A 7 15.11 -20.04 26.92
N SER A 8 15.09 -19.06 27.80
CA SER A 8 14.28 -17.86 27.77
C SER A 8 14.20 -17.31 26.35
N LEU A 9 13.01 -17.34 25.74
CA LEU A 9 12.71 -16.51 24.57
C LEU A 9 12.22 -15.16 25.10
N MET A 10 13.17 -14.33 25.54
CA MET A 10 12.99 -12.88 25.65
C MET A 10 12.88 -12.33 24.23
N LEU A 11 11.65 -12.31 23.68
CA LEU A 11 11.31 -11.57 22.46
C LEU A 11 10.15 -10.58 22.72
N ALA A 12 10.05 -10.08 23.94
CA ALA A 12 9.20 -8.93 24.26
C ALA A 12 10.13 -7.78 24.69
N GLY A 13 10.26 -6.75 23.85
CA GLY A 13 10.96 -5.55 24.27
C GLY A 13 11.63 -4.73 23.18
N ILE A 14 10.93 -4.40 22.09
CA ILE A 14 11.19 -3.15 21.38
C ILE A 14 9.83 -2.60 20.91
N MET A 15 9.12 -1.93 21.80
CA MET A 15 8.06 -0.98 21.46
C MET A 15 8.31 0.27 22.30
N ALA A 16 8.23 1.43 21.64
CA ALA A 16 8.46 2.79 22.14
C ALA A 16 9.90 3.32 22.01
N VAL A 17 10.23 3.85 20.83
CA VAL A 17 11.12 5.00 20.69
C VAL A 17 10.50 6.00 19.70
N SER A 18 10.19 7.20 20.21
CA SER A 18 9.77 8.44 19.51
C SER A 18 8.28 8.50 19.13
N MET A 19 7.47 9.50 19.51
CA MET A 19 7.76 10.91 19.72
C MET A 19 7.18 11.44 21.04
N LEU A 20 8.08 11.77 21.97
CA LEU A 20 7.82 12.70 23.05
C LEU A 20 7.85 14.12 22.46
N ALA A 21 6.74 14.55 21.86
CA ALA A 21 6.49 15.97 21.58
C ALA A 21 5.65 16.54 22.74
N ALA A 22 6.35 17.21 23.65
CA ALA A 22 5.77 17.99 24.72
C ALA A 22 4.97 19.19 24.15
N CYS A 23 3.73 19.40 24.60
CA CYS A 23 3.23 20.74 24.95
C CYS A 23 1.85 20.65 25.63
N GLY A 24 1.71 21.22 26.83
CA GLY A 24 0.42 21.75 27.32
C GLY A 24 -0.24 21.00 28.47
N GLU A 25 0.12 21.42 29.69
CA GLU A 25 -0.56 21.18 30.96
C GLU A 25 -2.09 21.47 30.92
N GLY A 26 -2.93 20.55 31.41
CA GLY A 26 -4.37 20.79 31.60
C GLY A 26 -5.18 19.57 32.06
N THR A 27 -5.40 19.44 33.36
CA THR A 27 -6.13 18.39 34.09
C THR A 27 -7.58 18.11 33.62
N GLY A 28 -7.95 16.83 33.45
CA GLY A 28 -9.35 16.38 33.27
C GLY A 28 -9.50 14.85 33.17
N ASN A 29 -10.49 14.29 33.85
CA ASN A 29 -10.61 12.91 34.33
C ASN A 29 -11.46 11.95 33.43
N ASN A 30 -11.06 10.66 33.39
CA ASN A 30 -11.79 9.44 32.98
C ASN A 30 -12.43 9.32 31.58
N ASN A 31 -12.01 8.34 30.76
CA ASN A 31 -12.57 6.98 30.71
C ASN A 31 -11.95 6.21 29.51
N GLY A 32 -11.72 4.90 29.68
CA GLY A 32 -11.04 4.06 28.69
C GLY A 32 -11.84 3.86 27.40
N GLY A 33 -11.12 3.95 26.28
CA GLY A 33 -11.53 3.50 24.95
C GLY A 33 -10.25 3.31 24.14
N ALA A 34 -10.02 2.10 23.64
CA ALA A 34 -8.80 1.73 22.95
C ALA A 34 -8.57 2.66 21.74
N ASN A 35 -7.45 3.37 21.75
CA ASN A 35 -6.96 4.13 20.62
C ASN A 35 -6.52 3.13 19.55
N SER A 36 -7.27 3.00 18.46
CA SER A 36 -6.80 2.30 17.26
C SER A 36 -5.79 3.21 16.55
N GLU A 37 -4.51 3.02 16.87
CA GLU A 37 -3.43 3.62 16.09
C GLU A 37 -3.40 3.01 14.67
N PRO A 38 -3.10 3.81 13.63
CA PRO A 38 -2.71 3.29 12.32
C PRO A 38 -1.57 2.31 12.51
N THR A 39 -1.68 1.11 11.94
CA THR A 39 -0.59 0.13 12.03
C THR A 39 0.45 0.54 11.01
N ALA A 40 1.60 1.02 11.49
CA ALA A 40 2.71 1.40 10.62
C ALA A 40 3.12 0.23 9.70
N PRO A 41 3.46 0.49 8.43
CA PRO A 41 3.89 -0.56 7.53
C PRO A 41 5.17 -1.24 8.02
N THR A 42 5.26 -2.56 7.85
CA THR A 42 6.41 -3.36 8.27
C THR A 42 7.08 -4.02 7.07
N SER A 43 8.40 -4.24 7.18
CA SER A 43 9.24 -5.04 6.26
C SER A 43 8.65 -6.42 5.90
N THR A 44 7.68 -6.93 6.66
CA THR A 44 7.01 -8.21 6.43
C THR A 44 6.03 -8.16 5.26
N THR A 45 5.34 -7.04 5.04
CA THR A 45 4.35 -6.91 3.96
C THR A 45 4.97 -7.17 2.59
N THR A 46 6.17 -6.62 2.36
CA THR A 46 6.92 -6.84 1.12
C THR A 46 7.27 -8.31 0.92
N THR A 47 7.76 -8.99 1.96
CA THR A 47 8.11 -10.41 1.88
C THR A 47 6.88 -11.30 1.72
N ASP A 48 5.78 -10.95 2.37
CA ASP A 48 4.52 -11.69 2.32
C ASP A 48 3.91 -11.61 0.92
N LEU A 49 3.82 -10.40 0.34
CA LEU A 49 3.38 -10.20 -1.04
C LEU A 49 4.28 -10.94 -2.03
N TYR A 50 5.60 -10.78 -1.91
CA TYR A 50 6.55 -11.46 -2.78
C TYR A 50 6.40 -12.99 -2.75
N SER A 51 6.15 -13.57 -1.57
CA SER A 51 5.97 -15.01 -1.41
C SER A 51 4.73 -15.56 -2.11
N LYS A 52 3.75 -14.69 -2.38
CA LYS A 52 2.46 -15.01 -3.03
C LYS A 52 2.54 -14.91 -4.55
N LEU A 53 3.53 -14.22 -5.11
CA LEU A 53 3.76 -14.18 -6.55
C LEU A 53 4.11 -15.57 -7.10
N ASP A 54 3.80 -15.79 -8.37
CA ASP A 54 4.21 -16.97 -9.11
C ASP A 54 5.74 -17.16 -9.07
N LYS A 55 6.15 -18.42 -8.94
CA LYS A 55 7.59 -18.79 -8.81
C LYS A 55 8.44 -18.38 -10.00
N ASP A 56 7.84 -18.26 -11.18
CA ASP A 56 8.54 -17.80 -12.37
C ASP A 56 8.76 -16.28 -12.32
N ASN A 57 7.79 -15.53 -11.78
CA ASN A 57 7.90 -14.09 -11.57
C ASN A 57 8.87 -13.74 -10.45
N GLN A 58 8.92 -14.53 -9.37
CA GLN A 58 9.92 -14.40 -8.30
C GLN A 58 11.38 -14.44 -8.79
N LYS A 59 11.66 -15.03 -9.96
CA LYS A 59 13.02 -15.04 -10.53
C LYS A 59 13.42 -13.71 -11.15
N ASN A 60 12.43 -12.89 -11.51
CA ASN A 60 12.59 -11.67 -12.30
C ASN A 60 12.53 -10.40 -11.43
N ILE A 61 12.09 -10.52 -10.19
CA ILE A 61 11.95 -9.43 -9.22
C ILE A 61 12.46 -9.86 -7.85
N SER A 62 12.94 -8.93 -7.03
CA SER A 62 13.40 -9.22 -5.66
C SER A 62 12.69 -8.34 -4.64
N PRO A 63 12.32 -8.85 -3.45
CA PRO A 63 11.70 -8.05 -2.42
C PRO A 63 12.71 -7.07 -1.81
N LEU A 64 12.30 -5.82 -1.61
CA LEU A 64 13.09 -4.78 -0.94
C LEU A 64 12.15 -3.88 -0.12
N ALA A 65 12.39 -3.75 1.18
CA ALA A 65 11.61 -2.83 2.01
C ALA A 65 11.91 -1.37 1.62
N ASP A 66 10.90 -0.50 1.69
CA ASP A 66 10.99 0.90 1.26
C ASP A 66 10.29 1.83 2.26
N THR A 67 11.10 2.52 3.07
CA THR A 67 10.60 3.43 4.11
C THR A 67 9.97 4.70 3.56
N ASP A 68 10.31 5.08 2.33
CA ASP A 68 9.70 6.24 1.66
C ASP A 68 8.30 5.87 1.19
N LEU A 69 8.12 4.66 0.65
CA LEU A 69 6.80 4.09 0.37
C LEU A 69 5.94 4.04 1.63
N ASP A 70 6.50 3.56 2.74
CA ASP A 70 5.80 3.47 4.03
C ASP A 70 5.34 4.84 4.54
N SER A 71 6.24 5.82 4.49
CA SER A 71 5.96 7.19 4.91
C SER A 71 4.95 7.89 3.98
N ALA A 72 5.02 7.61 2.68
CA ALA A 72 4.11 8.18 1.70
C ALA A 72 2.70 7.61 1.83
N LEU A 73 2.58 6.29 2.03
CA LEU A 73 1.30 5.63 2.28
C LEU A 73 0.67 6.14 3.56
N ALA A 74 1.41 6.20 4.67
CA ALA A 74 0.90 6.73 5.93
C ALA A 74 0.36 8.16 5.79
N ALA A 75 1.08 9.02 5.07
CA ALA A 75 0.64 10.39 4.82
C ALA A 75 -0.60 10.48 3.91
N ALA A 76 -0.72 9.58 2.93
CA ALA A 76 -1.90 9.49 2.07
C ALA A 76 -3.13 9.03 2.89
N VAL A 77 -2.97 7.99 3.71
CA VAL A 77 -4.03 7.44 4.55
C VAL A 77 -4.47 8.42 5.64
N ASP A 78 -3.55 9.18 6.25
CA ASP A 78 -3.89 10.23 7.23
C ASP A 78 -4.85 11.27 6.65
N ARG A 79 -4.71 11.59 5.35
CA ARG A 79 -5.54 12.58 4.65
C ARG A 79 -6.90 12.06 4.17
N ILE A 80 -7.14 10.75 4.24
CA ILE A 80 -8.45 10.18 3.93
C ILE A 80 -9.46 10.70 4.96
N GLY A 81 -10.40 11.57 4.56
CA GLY A 81 -11.31 12.28 5.44
C GLY A 81 -12.31 11.37 6.14
N THR A 82 -12.66 11.71 7.40
CA THR A 82 -13.66 10.98 8.21
C THR A 82 -15.10 11.48 8.01
N ILE A 83 -15.31 12.67 7.44
CA ILE A 83 -16.61 13.36 7.40
C ILE A 83 -17.54 12.94 6.23
N PRO A 84 -17.07 12.46 5.06
CA PRO A 84 -17.99 12.00 4.01
C PRO A 84 -18.41 10.53 4.07
N VAL A 85 -17.81 9.78 4.97
CA VAL A 85 -18.16 8.39 5.27
C VAL A 85 -19.03 8.34 6.52
N ALA A 86 -19.75 9.42 6.83
CA ALA A 86 -20.57 9.57 8.03
C ALA A 86 -22.07 9.24 7.82
N TYR A 87 -22.45 8.77 6.64
CA TYR A 87 -23.70 8.03 6.43
C TYR A 87 -23.42 6.93 5.39
N GLY A 88 -23.78 5.66 5.62
CA GLY A 88 -23.88 4.62 4.57
C GLY A 88 -22.83 3.50 4.56
N TYR A 89 -23.21 2.34 5.10
CA TYR A 89 -22.52 1.04 5.19
C TYR A 89 -22.08 0.37 3.87
N ALA A 90 -21.14 0.91 3.11
CA ALA A 90 -20.90 0.39 1.75
C ALA A 90 -19.42 0.41 1.35
N LEU A 91 -18.58 -0.48 1.90
CA LEU A 91 -17.31 -0.80 1.25
C LEU A 91 -17.43 -2.20 0.67
N SER A 92 -17.04 -2.39 -0.59
CA SER A 92 -16.95 -3.71 -1.20
C SER A 92 -15.94 -4.58 -0.48
N ASP A 93 -16.22 -5.87 -0.38
CA ASP A 93 -15.23 -6.86 0.06
C ASP A 93 -14.19 -7.15 -1.03
N ASP A 94 -14.45 -6.70 -2.27
CA ASP A 94 -13.57 -6.79 -3.43
C ASP A 94 -12.39 -5.81 -3.35
N LEU A 95 -11.24 -6.20 -3.89
CA LEU A 95 -10.08 -5.32 -4.10
C LEU A 95 -10.44 -4.16 -5.06
N VAL A 96 -10.11 -2.94 -4.63
CA VAL A 96 -10.34 -1.71 -5.39
C VAL A 96 -9.01 -1.08 -5.76
N THR A 97 -8.80 -0.76 -7.04
CA THR A 97 -7.62 -0.01 -7.50
C THR A 97 -7.90 1.50 -7.46
N VAL A 98 -7.08 2.24 -6.72
CA VAL A 98 -7.23 3.68 -6.51
C VAL A 98 -6.20 4.45 -7.33
N LYS A 99 -6.66 5.33 -8.22
CA LYS A 99 -5.82 6.08 -9.16
C LYS A 99 -5.79 7.57 -8.83
N THR A 100 -4.83 8.30 -9.39
CA THR A 100 -4.73 9.77 -9.31
C THR A 100 -5.80 10.50 -10.14
N ASN A 101 -6.51 9.78 -11.01
CA ASN A 101 -7.54 10.30 -11.90
C ASN A 101 -8.85 9.49 -11.85
N GLY A 102 -8.99 8.55 -10.92
CA GLY A 102 -10.19 7.74 -10.78
C GLY A 102 -10.03 6.52 -9.89
N ILE A 103 -11.00 5.62 -9.93
CA ILE A 103 -11.02 4.38 -9.15
C ILE A 103 -11.60 3.29 -10.05
N ASP A 104 -10.97 2.10 -10.05
CA ASP A 104 -11.50 0.91 -10.70
C ASP A 104 -11.99 -0.07 -9.63
N GLY A 105 -13.25 -0.48 -9.77
CA GLY A 105 -13.96 -1.32 -8.80
C GLY A 105 -15.22 -0.62 -8.28
N ASP A 106 -16.20 -1.42 -7.86
CA ASP A 106 -17.38 -0.88 -7.18
C ASP A 106 -17.03 -0.69 -5.71
N ILE A 107 -16.91 0.56 -5.27
CA ILE A 107 -16.57 0.86 -3.88
C ILE A 107 -17.77 0.55 -2.96
N LEU A 108 -19.00 0.59 -3.48
CA LEU A 108 -20.23 0.62 -2.68
C LEU A 108 -21.17 -0.57 -2.97
N SER A 109 -20.64 -1.69 -3.45
CA SER A 109 -21.45 -2.82 -3.92
C SER A 109 -22.43 -3.32 -2.85
N GLY A 110 -23.72 -3.36 -3.19
CA GLY A 110 -24.78 -3.90 -2.32
C GLY A 110 -25.63 -2.87 -1.55
N VAL A 111 -25.36 -1.57 -1.67
CA VAL A 111 -26.17 -0.55 -1.00
C VAL A 111 -26.90 0.29 -2.04
N GLY A 112 -28.23 0.16 -2.09
CA GLY A 112 -29.11 0.98 -2.94
C GLY A 112 -29.19 2.45 -2.52
N VAL A 113 -28.07 3.03 -2.07
CA VAL A 113 -27.94 4.46 -1.77
C VAL A 113 -27.73 5.23 -3.07
N ASP A 114 -28.45 6.35 -3.17
CA ASP A 114 -28.28 7.32 -4.23
C ASP A 114 -26.85 7.88 -4.17
N MET A 115 -26.07 7.69 -5.24
CA MET A 115 -24.66 8.09 -5.39
C MET A 115 -24.48 9.62 -5.50
N GLY A 116 -25.26 10.40 -4.76
CA GLY A 116 -25.20 11.86 -4.78
C GLY A 116 -23.92 12.39 -4.11
N GLU A 117 -24.08 13.31 -3.18
CA GLU A 117 -22.98 14.06 -2.57
C GLU A 117 -21.98 13.20 -1.76
N MET A 118 -22.37 11.98 -1.39
CA MET A 118 -21.63 11.10 -0.48
C MET A 118 -20.57 10.24 -1.19
N GLY A 119 -20.97 9.47 -2.20
CA GLY A 119 -20.04 8.67 -3.02
C GLY A 119 -18.96 9.56 -3.64
N GLY A 120 -19.36 10.75 -4.10
CA GLY A 120 -18.43 11.74 -4.65
C GLY A 120 -17.35 12.21 -3.65
N LYS A 121 -17.67 12.33 -2.36
CA LYS A 121 -16.69 12.78 -1.36
C LYS A 121 -15.73 11.67 -0.91
N ILE A 122 -16.20 10.42 -0.78
CA ILE A 122 -15.31 9.26 -0.53
C ILE A 122 -14.36 9.11 -1.71
N TYR A 123 -14.91 9.13 -2.92
CA TYR A 123 -14.15 9.11 -4.17
C TYR A 123 -13.09 10.21 -4.20
N ASN A 124 -13.47 11.48 -3.92
CA ASN A 124 -12.52 12.59 -3.90
C ASN A 124 -11.44 12.42 -2.82
N SER A 125 -11.79 11.88 -1.65
CA SER A 125 -10.82 11.66 -0.58
C SER A 125 -9.79 10.58 -0.94
N LEU A 126 -10.22 9.50 -1.60
CA LEU A 126 -9.31 8.45 -2.10
C LEU A 126 -8.44 8.97 -3.24
N LEU A 127 -9.04 9.77 -4.13
CA LEU A 127 -8.34 10.44 -5.22
C LEU A 127 -7.24 11.38 -4.68
N ASP A 128 -7.53 12.15 -3.63
CA ASP A 128 -6.57 13.04 -3.00
C ASP A 128 -5.46 12.26 -2.28
N ALA A 129 -5.79 11.15 -1.62
CA ALA A 129 -4.80 10.24 -1.06
C ALA A 129 -3.86 9.67 -2.13
N ALA A 130 -4.39 9.23 -3.28
CA ALA A 130 -3.57 8.77 -4.40
C ALA A 130 -2.64 9.85 -4.96
N LYS A 131 -3.10 11.11 -5.03
CA LYS A 131 -2.25 12.25 -5.42
C LYS A 131 -1.15 12.48 -4.41
N ILE A 132 -1.46 12.49 -3.11
CA ILE A 132 -0.46 12.66 -2.04
C ILE A 132 0.60 11.55 -2.09
N LEU A 133 0.18 10.31 -2.30
CA LEU A 133 1.07 9.17 -2.46
C LEU A 133 2.00 9.37 -3.66
N SER A 134 1.43 9.75 -4.83
CA SER A 134 2.19 10.04 -6.04
C SER A 134 3.19 11.18 -5.86
N ASP A 135 2.75 12.32 -5.31
CA ASP A 135 3.56 13.53 -5.11
C ASP A 135 4.76 13.28 -4.19
N LYS A 136 4.60 12.39 -3.19
CA LYS A 136 5.66 12.07 -2.23
C LYS A 136 6.71 11.10 -2.78
N LEU A 137 6.36 10.29 -3.77
CA LEU A 137 7.24 9.27 -4.33
C LEU A 137 7.93 9.72 -5.62
N GLU A 138 7.69 10.95 -6.10
CA GLU A 138 8.21 11.42 -7.37
C GLU A 138 9.73 11.20 -7.53
N PRO A 139 10.17 10.71 -8.72
CA PRO A 139 9.38 10.47 -9.92
C PRO A 139 8.74 9.06 -9.98
N VAL A 140 7.42 8.99 -10.19
CA VAL A 140 6.67 7.72 -10.43
C VAL A 140 5.72 7.85 -11.64
N ASN A 141 4.99 6.77 -11.96
CA ASN A 141 3.92 6.76 -12.96
C ASN A 141 2.80 7.76 -12.62
N PRO A 142 2.24 8.47 -13.63
CA PRO A 142 1.24 9.52 -13.42
C PRO A 142 -0.13 9.00 -12.92
N VAL A 143 -0.38 7.70 -13.02
CA VAL A 143 -1.63 7.02 -12.64
C VAL A 143 -1.28 5.79 -11.83
N LEU A 144 -1.72 5.68 -10.58
CA LEU A 144 -1.31 4.62 -9.65
C LEU A 144 -2.07 3.30 -9.81
N ASN A 145 -1.93 2.63 -10.96
CA ASN A 145 -2.53 1.31 -11.19
C ASN A 145 -1.51 0.29 -11.76
N PRO A 146 -1.80 -1.03 -11.69
CA PRO A 146 -0.89 -2.07 -12.17
C PRO A 146 -0.45 -1.86 -13.62
N ASP A 147 -1.37 -1.56 -14.53
CA ASP A 147 -1.03 -1.37 -15.96
C ASP A 147 -0.09 -0.18 -16.22
N ALA A 148 -0.19 0.89 -15.41
CA ALA A 148 0.69 2.03 -15.55
C ALA A 148 2.12 1.73 -15.12
N ILE A 149 2.35 0.69 -14.31
CA ILE A 149 3.69 0.22 -13.97
C ILE A 149 4.44 -0.16 -15.24
N VAL A 150 3.85 -1.05 -16.05
CA VAL A 150 4.47 -1.52 -17.31
C VAL A 150 4.76 -0.34 -18.22
N ARG A 151 3.78 0.55 -18.40
CA ARG A 151 3.91 1.73 -19.26
C ARG A 151 5.04 2.66 -18.81
N GLN A 152 5.13 2.95 -17.52
CA GLN A 152 6.13 3.85 -16.95
C GLN A 152 7.54 3.28 -17.11
N LEU A 153 7.72 2.00 -16.80
CA LEU A 153 9.03 1.34 -16.87
C LEU A 153 9.47 1.25 -18.34
N GLN A 154 8.57 0.88 -19.26
CA GLN A 154 8.89 0.81 -20.70
C GLN A 154 9.15 2.19 -21.34
N ALA A 155 8.55 3.27 -20.83
CA ALA A 155 8.78 4.63 -21.35
C ALA A 155 10.18 5.18 -21.05
N HIS A 156 10.91 4.59 -20.10
CA HIS A 156 12.21 5.10 -19.64
C HIS A 156 13.36 4.10 -19.88
N PRO A 157 13.54 3.49 -21.06
CA PRO A 157 14.43 2.33 -21.25
C PRO A 157 15.92 2.59 -20.94
N LYS A 158 16.34 3.86 -20.88
CA LYS A 158 17.76 4.24 -20.74
C LYS A 158 18.21 4.49 -19.31
N GLY A 159 17.34 4.37 -18.30
CA GLY A 159 17.69 4.70 -16.93
C GLY A 159 16.83 4.00 -15.89
N ASP A 160 17.11 4.31 -14.64
CA ASP A 160 16.31 3.81 -13.53
C ASP A 160 14.91 4.42 -13.58
N ALA A 161 13.92 3.66 -13.15
CA ALA A 161 12.55 4.11 -13.14
C ALA A 161 11.78 3.42 -12.02
N SER A 162 10.83 4.14 -11.45
CA SER A 162 9.96 3.66 -10.39
C SER A 162 8.52 3.78 -10.81
N ALA A 163 7.68 2.85 -10.39
CA ALA A 163 6.24 2.92 -10.57
C ALA A 163 5.52 2.29 -9.38
N VAL A 164 4.31 2.78 -9.13
CA VAL A 164 3.51 2.49 -7.94
C VAL A 164 2.07 2.18 -8.36
N ALA A 165 1.48 1.16 -7.75
CA ALA A 165 0.05 0.90 -7.77
C ALA A 165 -0.51 1.09 -6.36
N PHE A 166 -1.75 1.58 -6.28
CA PHE A 166 -2.41 1.85 -5.01
C PHE A 166 -3.77 1.15 -4.95
N PHE A 167 -4.02 0.43 -3.87
CA PHE A 167 -5.19 -0.41 -3.66
C PHE A 167 -5.87 -0.11 -2.33
N MET A 168 -7.15 -0.45 -2.28
CA MET A 168 -7.99 -0.41 -1.09
C MET A 168 -8.80 -1.69 -1.01
N ILE A 169 -9.02 -2.19 0.20
CA ILE A 169 -9.93 -3.31 0.46
C ILE A 169 -10.62 -3.13 1.81
N ASN A 170 -11.82 -3.67 1.94
CA ASN A 170 -12.50 -3.72 3.23
C ASN A 170 -11.67 -4.50 4.26
N GLY A 171 -11.57 -3.97 5.48
CA GLY A 171 -10.83 -4.56 6.59
C GLY A 171 -11.48 -5.80 7.20
N THR A 172 -12.70 -6.14 6.81
CA THR A 172 -13.29 -7.47 7.03
C THR A 172 -12.54 -8.56 6.25
N THR A 173 -11.98 -8.20 5.08
CA THR A 173 -11.07 -9.05 4.33
C THR A 173 -9.70 -9.05 5.00
N GLY A 174 -9.18 -10.24 5.34
CA GLY A 174 -7.87 -10.38 5.94
C GLY A 174 -6.76 -9.89 4.99
N ILE A 175 -5.76 -9.20 5.53
CA ILE A 175 -4.62 -8.67 4.75
C ILE A 175 -3.94 -9.78 3.92
N ASP A 176 -3.85 -11.01 4.44
CA ASP A 176 -3.28 -12.14 3.70
C ASP A 176 -4.05 -12.47 2.41
N SER A 177 -5.39 -12.43 2.46
CA SER A 177 -6.26 -12.60 1.29
C SER A 177 -6.11 -11.44 0.32
N ALA A 178 -6.10 -10.20 0.83
CA ALA A 178 -5.89 -9.02 0.01
C ALA A 178 -4.56 -9.06 -0.74
N LEU A 179 -3.49 -9.51 -0.07
CA LEU A 179 -2.18 -9.68 -0.70
C LEU A 179 -2.16 -10.82 -1.73
N ASN A 180 -3.04 -11.83 -1.64
CA ASN A 180 -3.19 -12.82 -2.71
C ASN A 180 -3.80 -12.17 -3.95
N GLU A 181 -4.88 -11.40 -3.79
CA GLU A 181 -5.53 -10.70 -4.92
C GLU A 181 -4.57 -9.69 -5.59
N VAL A 182 -3.83 -8.92 -4.79
CA VAL A 182 -2.79 -8.02 -5.31
C VAL A 182 -1.67 -8.82 -6.02
N ALA A 183 -1.26 -9.97 -5.51
CA ALA A 183 -0.26 -10.82 -6.16
C ALA A 183 -0.74 -11.33 -7.53
N GLU A 184 -2.01 -11.75 -7.64
CA GLU A 184 -2.60 -12.20 -8.91
C GLU A 184 -2.58 -11.09 -9.99
N GLU A 185 -2.89 -9.85 -9.61
CA GLU A 185 -2.76 -8.71 -10.53
C GLU A 185 -1.30 -8.47 -10.92
N LEU A 186 -0.39 -8.48 -9.94
CA LEU A 186 1.03 -8.24 -10.17
C LEU A 186 1.71 -9.34 -10.97
N ASP A 187 1.25 -10.59 -10.91
CA ASP A 187 1.85 -11.68 -11.68
C ASP A 187 1.76 -11.43 -13.19
N THR A 188 0.63 -10.88 -13.64
CA THR A 188 0.47 -10.46 -15.03
C THR A 188 1.41 -9.31 -15.39
N ILE A 189 1.59 -8.36 -14.46
CA ILE A 189 2.48 -7.22 -14.65
C ILE A 189 3.95 -7.66 -14.72
N VAL A 190 4.43 -8.41 -13.72
CA VAL A 190 5.83 -8.86 -13.61
C VAL A 190 6.21 -9.74 -14.79
N ALA A 191 5.32 -10.62 -15.25
CA ALA A 191 5.56 -11.45 -16.42
C ALA A 191 5.78 -10.64 -17.72
N SER A 192 5.24 -9.41 -17.78
CA SER A 192 5.36 -8.52 -18.94
C SER A 192 6.57 -7.58 -18.90
N LEU A 193 7.30 -7.53 -17.78
CA LEU A 193 8.44 -6.63 -17.62
C LEU A 193 9.63 -7.11 -18.47
N PRO A 194 10.22 -6.24 -19.31
CA PRO A 194 11.40 -6.61 -20.08
C PRO A 194 12.60 -6.79 -19.16
N LEU A 195 13.44 -7.80 -19.38
CA LEU A 195 14.69 -7.99 -18.64
C LEU A 195 15.89 -7.32 -19.30
N ASP A 196 15.75 -6.97 -20.57
CA ASP A 196 16.74 -6.25 -21.35
C ASP A 196 16.08 -5.47 -22.49
N SER A 197 16.85 -4.58 -23.11
CA SER A 197 16.48 -3.92 -24.36
C SER A 197 17.70 -3.51 -25.17
N ASP A 198 17.56 -3.48 -26.48
CA ASP A 198 18.55 -2.90 -27.39
C ASP A 198 18.05 -1.58 -27.97
N GLU A 199 18.78 -0.51 -27.71
CA GLU A 199 18.44 0.85 -28.15
C GLU A 199 19.65 1.48 -28.85
N ASN A 200 19.53 1.66 -30.17
CA ASN A 200 20.58 2.26 -31.01
C ASN A 200 21.97 1.59 -30.85
N GLY A 201 21.98 0.25 -30.77
CA GLY A 201 23.21 -0.54 -30.63
C GLY A 201 23.79 -0.57 -29.21
N LYS A 202 23.07 -0.05 -28.22
CA LYS A 202 23.39 -0.20 -26.80
C LYS A 202 22.44 -1.19 -26.16
N ASN A 203 22.99 -2.15 -25.42
CA ASN A 203 22.21 -3.12 -24.68
C ASN A 203 22.04 -2.62 -23.24
N TYR A 204 20.82 -2.69 -22.73
CA TYR A 204 20.48 -2.35 -21.35
C TYR A 204 19.93 -3.58 -20.68
N MET A 205 20.44 -3.90 -19.50
CA MET A 205 19.87 -4.91 -18.63
C MET A 205 19.10 -4.28 -17.50
N TYR A 206 18.00 -4.93 -17.14
CA TYR A 206 17.08 -4.48 -16.12
C TYR A 206 17.06 -5.45 -14.93
N LYS A 207 16.99 -4.89 -13.73
CA LYS A 207 16.67 -5.62 -12.50
C LYS A 207 15.55 -4.90 -11.78
N TYR A 208 14.63 -5.68 -11.23
CA TYR A 208 13.46 -5.14 -10.56
C TYR A 208 13.47 -5.45 -9.07
N THR A 209 13.03 -4.49 -8.26
CA THR A 209 12.69 -4.71 -6.85
C THR A 209 11.22 -4.42 -6.60
N LEU A 210 10.62 -5.24 -5.74
CA LEU A 210 9.25 -5.09 -5.26
C LEU A 210 9.27 -4.58 -3.83
N SER A 211 8.55 -3.50 -3.57
CA SER A 211 8.30 -2.97 -2.25
C SER A 211 6.80 -2.90 -2.03
N ALA A 212 6.32 -3.30 -0.88
CA ALA A 212 4.90 -3.22 -0.53
C ALA A 212 4.70 -2.71 0.88
N SER A 213 3.69 -1.86 1.01
CA SER A 213 3.32 -1.15 2.22
C SER A 213 1.83 -1.32 2.47
N VAL A 214 1.44 -1.52 3.72
CA VAL A 214 0.05 -1.61 4.16
C VAL A 214 -0.14 -0.65 5.31
N ASP A 215 -1.21 0.15 5.24
CA ASP A 215 -1.71 0.93 6.36
C ASP A 215 -3.23 0.78 6.42
N SER A 216 -3.78 0.95 7.61
CA SER A 216 -5.20 0.72 7.87
C SER A 216 -5.80 1.96 8.50
N LYS A 217 -6.97 2.34 8.03
CA LYS A 217 -7.75 3.39 8.68
C LYS A 217 -9.07 2.85 9.16
N THR A 218 -9.30 3.04 10.45
CA THR A 218 -10.63 2.86 11.02
C THR A 218 -11.48 4.08 10.71
N ILE A 219 -12.65 3.80 10.17
CA ILE A 219 -13.70 4.74 9.85
C ILE A 219 -14.84 4.43 10.82
N ASP A 220 -14.93 5.23 11.88
CA ASP A 220 -15.99 5.09 12.87
C ASP A 220 -17.27 5.78 12.37
N LEU A 221 -18.12 5.01 11.70
CA LEU A 221 -19.49 5.42 11.44
C LEU A 221 -20.49 4.28 11.68
N LEU A 222 -21.40 4.50 12.65
CA LEU A 222 -22.56 3.62 12.91
C LEU A 222 -22.16 2.13 13.05
N GLY A 223 -20.90 1.90 13.44
CA GLY A 223 -20.18 0.65 13.32
C GLY A 223 -18.72 0.97 13.01
N THR A 224 -17.80 0.28 13.66
CA THR A 224 -16.37 0.45 13.38
C THR A 224 -16.07 -0.30 12.08
N MET A 225 -15.82 0.43 10.99
CA MET A 225 -15.29 -0.15 9.75
C MET A 225 -13.80 0.10 9.69
N THR A 226 -13.04 -0.84 9.17
CA THR A 226 -11.62 -0.64 8.87
C THR A 226 -11.46 -0.82 7.38
N ALA A 227 -10.65 0.02 6.74
CA ALA A 227 -10.19 -0.19 5.37
C ALA A 227 -8.68 -0.38 5.40
N ASN A 228 -8.20 -1.36 4.64
CA ASN A 228 -6.78 -1.58 4.43
C ASN A 228 -6.37 -0.96 3.10
N TYR A 229 -5.27 -0.24 3.11
CA TYR A 229 -4.70 0.44 1.97
C TYR A 229 -3.36 -0.18 1.67
N ILE A 230 -3.13 -0.53 0.40
CA ILE A 230 -1.93 -1.24 -0.02
C ILE A 230 -1.27 -0.42 -1.12
N ALA A 231 -0.02 -0.03 -0.91
CA ALA A 231 0.80 0.57 -1.96
C ALA A 231 1.87 -0.43 -2.36
N VAL A 232 2.02 -0.64 -3.67
CA VAL A 232 3.05 -1.50 -4.24
C VAL A 232 3.92 -0.67 -5.16
N LYS A 233 5.23 -0.68 -4.92
CA LYS A 233 6.23 -0.02 -5.74
C LYS A 233 7.11 -1.06 -6.43
N ILE A 234 7.34 -0.86 -7.73
CA ILE A 234 8.35 -1.58 -8.49
C ILE A 234 9.40 -0.57 -8.94
N ASP A 235 10.63 -0.78 -8.48
CA ASP A 235 11.79 -0.04 -8.96
C ASP A 235 12.55 -0.89 -9.97
N ARG A 236 12.98 -0.25 -11.05
CA ARG A 236 13.91 -0.81 -12.02
C ARG A 236 15.25 -0.11 -11.93
N THR A 237 16.30 -0.92 -11.82
CA THR A 237 17.67 -0.47 -12.04
C THR A 237 18.17 -0.91 -13.41
N THR A 238 18.88 -0.01 -14.10
CA THR A 238 19.34 -0.20 -15.47
C THR A 238 20.87 -0.20 -15.53
N VAL A 239 21.44 -1.19 -16.20
CA VAL A 239 22.88 -1.27 -16.48
C VAL A 239 23.10 -1.33 -17.98
N GLN A 240 23.79 -0.34 -18.54
CA GLN A 240 24.24 -0.38 -19.94
C GLN A 240 25.42 -1.34 -20.06
N ARG A 241 25.37 -2.24 -21.05
CA ARG A 241 26.47 -3.12 -21.45
C ARG A 241 27.22 -2.59 -22.68
#